data_AF-A0AAV0LBJ1-F1
#
_entry.id   AF-A0AAV0LBJ1-F1
#
_cell.length_a   1.000
_cell.length_b   1.000
_cell.length_c   1.000
_cell.angle_alpha   90.00
_cell.angle_beta   90.00
_cell.angle_gamma   90.00
#
_symmetry.space_group_name_H-M   'P 1'
#
loop_
_entity.id
_entity.type
_entity.pdbx_description
1 polymer ?
#
loop_
_entity_poly.entity_id
_entity_poly.type
_entity_poly.pdbx_seq_one_letter_code
_entity_poly.pdbx_strand_id
1 'polypeptide(L)'
;MEVCSLFPFLCILDRKFIDDIQKSSSLPLCSPRLLCFVHIQVLSWKPRALYFPNFATAEQCESIISSAKPRLKPSTLALRKGETDETTKGVRTSSGVFLSASEDVTGVLDVIEEKIARATMIPKSHGEAFNILRYEIGQKYDSHYDAFNPSEYGPQKSQRVASFLLYLSDVEVGGDTMFPFENGMNVPENYDFKECIGLKVKPRQGDGLLFYSLFPNGTIDPTSLHGSCPVTRGEKWVATKWIRDQEQSDADE
;
A
#
# COMPACT_ATOMS: atom_id res chain seq x y z
N MET A 1 17.53 -15.09 -15.20
CA MET A 1 17.02 -16.45 -14.96
C MET A 1 17.40 -16.97 -13.57
N GLU A 2 18.55 -16.62 -12.98
CA GLU A 2 18.93 -17.07 -11.61
C GLU A 2 18.22 -16.39 -10.44
N VAL A 3 17.60 -15.21 -10.60
CA VAL A 3 16.93 -14.50 -9.49
C VAL A 3 15.57 -15.16 -9.15
N CYS A 4 14.88 -15.73 -10.13
CA CYS A 4 13.53 -16.29 -9.93
C CYS A 4 13.52 -17.68 -9.27
N SER A 5 14.68 -18.35 -9.15
CA SER A 5 14.78 -19.62 -8.40
C SER A 5 14.89 -19.42 -6.90
N LEU A 6 15.28 -18.24 -6.42
CA LEU A 6 15.42 -17.92 -5.00
C LEU A 6 14.17 -17.26 -4.41
N PHE A 7 13.42 -16.49 -5.22
CA PHE A 7 12.20 -15.81 -4.80
C PHE A 7 11.12 -15.87 -5.89
N PRO A 8 10.41 -17.01 -6.04
CA PRO A 8 9.42 -17.18 -7.10
C PRO A 8 8.36 -16.06 -7.06
N PHE A 9 7.93 -15.61 -5.88
CA PHE A 9 6.90 -14.59 -5.71
C PHE A 9 7.28 -13.17 -6.20
N LEU A 10 8.58 -12.83 -6.27
CA LEU A 10 9.01 -11.50 -6.75
C LEU A 10 8.95 -11.36 -8.29
N CYS A 11 8.92 -12.48 -9.01
CA CYS A 11 8.93 -12.54 -10.48
C CYS A 11 7.54 -12.72 -11.13
N ILE A 12 6.46 -12.94 -10.37
CA ILE A 12 5.19 -13.48 -10.93
C ILE A 12 4.34 -12.45 -11.69
N LEU A 13 4.66 -11.15 -11.58
CA LEU A 13 4.04 -10.09 -12.38
C LEU A 13 5.11 -9.43 -13.26
N ASP A 14 5.72 -10.23 -14.13
CA ASP A 14 6.58 -9.71 -15.19
C ASP A 14 5.74 -8.89 -16.20
N ARG A 15 6.40 -7.97 -16.91
CA ARG A 15 5.74 -7.05 -17.83
C ARG A 15 4.91 -7.76 -18.91
N LYS A 16 5.42 -8.87 -19.43
CA LYS A 16 4.76 -9.66 -20.46
C LYS A 16 3.48 -10.31 -19.91
N PHE A 17 3.52 -10.85 -18.70
CA PHE A 17 2.34 -11.44 -18.06
C PHE A 17 1.22 -10.41 -17.82
N ILE A 18 1.56 -9.22 -17.33
CA ILE A 18 0.56 -8.16 -17.11
C ILE A 18 0.02 -7.62 -18.43
N ASP A 19 0.88 -7.38 -19.42
CA ASP A 19 0.47 -6.93 -20.76
C ASP A 19 -0.49 -7.95 -21.42
N ASP A 20 -0.31 -9.25 -21.19
CA ASP A 20 -1.17 -10.32 -21.70
C ASP A 20 -2.54 -10.35 -21.00
N ILE A 21 -2.60 -10.11 -19.67
CA ILE A 21 -3.87 -9.97 -18.94
C ILE A 21 -4.68 -8.77 -19.46
N GLN A 22 -4.03 -7.62 -19.65
CA GLN A 22 -4.70 -6.39 -20.10
C GLN A 22 -5.31 -6.51 -21.50
N LYS A 23 -4.72 -7.33 -22.39
CA LYS A 23 -5.27 -7.58 -23.74
C LYS A 23 -6.50 -8.49 -23.75
N SER A 24 -6.78 -9.24 -22.68
CA SER A 24 -7.87 -10.22 -22.63
C SER A 24 -9.24 -9.63 -22.24
N SER A 25 -9.39 -8.30 -22.21
CA SER A 25 -10.49 -7.54 -21.60
C SER A 25 -11.88 -7.64 -22.26
N SER A 26 -12.20 -8.75 -22.94
CA SER A 26 -13.54 -8.99 -23.47
C SER A 26 -14.09 -10.31 -22.94
N LEU A 27 -14.90 -10.24 -21.87
CA LEU A 27 -16.14 -11.01 -21.60
C LEU A 27 -16.47 -10.99 -20.09
N PRO A 28 -17.68 -10.56 -19.67
CA PRO A 28 -18.12 -10.70 -18.28
C PRO A 28 -19.02 -11.93 -18.14
N LEU A 29 -18.60 -12.92 -17.36
CA LEU A 29 -19.48 -14.02 -16.92
C LEU A 29 -19.02 -14.47 -15.53
N CYS A 30 -19.62 -13.91 -14.48
CA CYS A 30 -19.40 -14.33 -13.10
C CYS A 30 -20.22 -15.61 -12.84
N SER A 31 -19.53 -16.71 -12.53
CA SER A 31 -20.12 -17.97 -12.06
C SER A 31 -19.65 -18.24 -10.63
N PRO A 32 -20.47 -18.85 -9.74
CA PRO A 32 -20.14 -19.01 -8.31
C PRO A 32 -18.89 -19.85 -8.00
N ARG A 33 -18.23 -20.43 -9.01
CA ARG A 33 -17.06 -21.31 -8.84
C ARG A 33 -15.80 -20.85 -9.59
N LEU A 34 -15.84 -19.80 -10.41
CA LEU A 34 -14.66 -19.36 -11.18
C LEU A 34 -14.58 -17.83 -11.27
N LEU A 35 -13.41 -17.30 -10.88
CA LEU A 35 -12.77 -16.04 -11.31
C LEU A 35 -13.68 -14.82 -11.45
N CYS A 36 -13.86 -14.09 -10.35
CA CYS A 36 -14.07 -12.65 -10.46
C CYS A 36 -12.73 -12.08 -10.96
N PHE A 37 -12.60 -11.82 -12.26
CA PHE A 37 -11.41 -11.17 -12.81
C PHE A 37 -11.25 -9.84 -12.09
N VAL A 38 -10.24 -9.76 -11.24
CA VAL A 38 -9.85 -8.50 -10.65
C VAL A 38 -9.36 -7.64 -11.81
N HIS A 39 -10.03 -6.53 -12.07
CA HIS A 39 -9.59 -5.60 -13.11
C HIS A 39 -8.33 -4.89 -12.62
N ILE A 40 -7.26 -4.91 -13.43
CA ILE A 40 -5.95 -4.36 -13.06
C ILE A 40 -5.50 -3.36 -14.12
N GLN A 41 -5.00 -2.21 -13.68
CA GLN A 41 -4.39 -1.20 -14.53
C GLN A 41 -2.95 -0.97 -14.08
N VAL A 42 -1.99 -1.13 -14.98
CA VAL A 42 -0.59 -0.73 -14.73
C VAL A 42 -0.53 0.79 -14.73
N LEU A 43 -0.14 1.38 -13.61
CA LEU A 43 0.09 2.83 -13.51
C LEU A 43 1.55 3.18 -13.82
N SER A 44 2.49 2.37 -13.33
CA SER A 44 3.90 2.57 -13.59
C SER A 44 4.70 1.27 -13.47
N TRP A 45 5.86 1.26 -14.11
CA TRP A 45 6.89 0.23 -13.97
C TRP A 45 8.05 0.68 -13.07
N LYS A 46 8.13 1.99 -12.75
CA LYS A 46 9.16 2.61 -11.91
C LYS A 46 8.50 3.73 -11.07
N PRO A 47 7.99 3.43 -9.87
CA PRO A 47 7.98 2.11 -9.25
C PRO A 47 6.96 1.20 -9.93
N ARG A 48 7.05 -0.12 -9.69
CA ARG A 48 5.96 -1.02 -10.10
C ARG A 48 4.72 -0.67 -9.28
N ALA A 49 3.72 -0.09 -9.94
CA ALA A 49 2.46 0.36 -9.33
C ALA A 49 1.26 -0.12 -10.16
N LEU A 50 0.34 -0.81 -9.51
CA LEU A 50 -0.83 -1.44 -10.11
C LEU A 50 -2.10 -0.96 -9.40
N TYR A 51 -3.10 -0.57 -10.17
CA TYR A 51 -4.38 -0.08 -9.69
C TYR A 51 -5.48 -1.12 -9.89
N PHE A 52 -6.37 -1.22 -8.91
CA PHE A 52 -7.38 -2.24 -8.80
C PHE A 52 -8.76 -1.60 -8.60
N PRO A 53 -9.51 -1.29 -9.67
CA PRO A 53 -10.84 -0.71 -9.53
C PRO A 53 -11.83 -1.67 -8.87
N ASN A 54 -12.66 -1.14 -7.97
CA ASN A 54 -13.70 -1.86 -7.24
C ASN A 54 -13.15 -3.12 -6.52
N PHE A 55 -11.99 -2.98 -5.89
CA PHE A 55 -11.36 -4.04 -5.11
C PHE A 55 -12.12 -4.38 -3.82
N ALA A 56 -12.88 -3.47 -3.24
CA ALA A 56 -13.84 -3.74 -2.18
C ALA A 56 -15.17 -3.07 -2.50
N THR A 57 -16.27 -3.60 -1.96
CA THR A 57 -17.56 -2.93 -2.07
C THR A 57 -17.64 -1.77 -1.07
N ALA A 58 -18.56 -0.83 -1.30
CA ALA A 58 -18.78 0.28 -0.38
C ALA A 58 -19.13 -0.22 1.04
N GLU A 59 -19.94 -1.27 1.15
CA GLU A 59 -20.34 -1.87 2.42
C GLU A 59 -19.13 -2.48 3.16
N GLN A 60 -18.21 -3.10 2.43
CA GLN A 60 -16.96 -3.61 3.02
C GLN A 60 -16.11 -2.45 3.55
N CYS A 61 -15.97 -1.36 2.78
CA CYS A 61 -15.24 -0.17 3.21
C CYS A 61 -15.86 0.46 4.47
N GLU A 62 -17.18 0.60 4.51
CA GLU A 62 -17.92 1.15 5.66
C GLU A 62 -17.80 0.27 6.90
N SER A 63 -17.83 -1.07 6.74
CA SER A 63 -17.59 -2.02 7.83
C SER A 63 -16.22 -1.80 8.47
N ILE A 64 -15.17 -1.71 7.64
CA ILE A 64 -13.78 -1.47 8.09
C ILE A 64 -13.68 -0.13 8.83
N ILE A 65 -14.24 0.95 8.25
CA ILE A 65 -14.25 2.28 8.89
C ILE A 65 -14.94 2.23 10.25
N SER A 66 -16.11 1.57 10.33
CA SER A 66 -16.89 1.49 11.57
C SER A 66 -16.14 0.76 12.67
N SER A 67 -15.44 -0.33 12.34
CA SER A 67 -14.59 -1.09 13.27
C SER A 67 -13.35 -0.31 13.73
N ALA A 68 -12.79 0.56 12.88
CA ALA A 68 -11.59 1.33 13.19
C ALA A 68 -11.87 2.62 13.98
N LYS A 69 -12.95 3.32 13.64
CA LYS A 69 -13.29 4.66 14.16
C LYS A 69 -13.20 4.82 15.69
N PRO A 70 -13.71 3.91 16.54
CA PRO A 70 -13.64 4.08 17.99
C PRO A 70 -12.23 3.87 18.58
N ARG A 71 -11.28 3.33 17.81
CA ARG A 71 -9.94 2.95 18.26
C ARG A 71 -8.82 3.85 17.71
N LEU A 72 -9.17 4.83 16.88
CA LEU A 72 -8.19 5.74 16.27
C LEU A 72 -7.40 6.51 17.32
N LYS A 73 -6.08 6.55 17.13
CA LYS A 73 -5.13 7.38 17.88
C LYS A 73 -4.23 8.14 16.90
N PRO A 74 -3.57 9.24 17.29
CA PRO A 74 -2.57 9.88 16.45
C PRO A 74 -1.54 8.86 15.93
N SER A 75 -1.27 8.88 14.63
CA SER A 75 -0.35 7.93 14.02
C SER A 75 1.10 8.19 14.46
N THR A 76 1.86 7.10 14.66
CA THR A 76 3.29 7.14 14.95
C THR A 76 4.14 6.77 13.72
N LEU A 77 5.45 6.95 13.85
CA LEU A 77 6.45 6.62 12.84
C LEU A 77 7.43 5.59 13.40
N ALA A 78 8.02 4.78 12.51
CA ALA A 78 9.23 4.06 12.85
C ALA A 78 10.38 5.07 12.89
N LEU A 79 10.94 5.28 14.08
CA LEU A 79 11.99 6.27 14.31
C LEU A 79 13.36 5.72 13.88
N ARG A 80 14.16 6.56 13.21
CA ARG A 80 15.56 6.25 12.91
C ARG A 80 16.41 6.48 14.15
N LYS A 81 17.65 5.99 14.12
CA LYS A 81 18.61 6.19 15.21
C LYS A 81 18.81 7.70 15.48
N GLY A 82 18.37 8.15 16.65
CA GLY A 82 18.51 9.54 17.11
C GLY A 82 17.28 10.42 16.89
N GLU A 83 16.24 9.92 16.22
CA GLU A 83 14.96 10.61 16.09
C GLU A 83 14.06 10.36 17.31
N THR A 84 13.20 11.33 17.61
CA THR A 84 12.13 11.23 18.61
C THR A 84 10.77 11.58 17.98
N ASP A 85 9.69 11.33 18.71
CA ASP A 85 8.35 11.75 18.30
C ASP A 85 8.26 13.28 18.12
N GLU A 86 9.00 14.05 18.92
CA GLU A 86 9.04 15.50 18.81
C GLU A 86 9.77 15.96 17.55
N THR A 87 10.91 15.34 17.20
CA THR A 87 11.70 15.75 16.03
C THR A 87 11.02 15.38 14.71
N THR A 88 10.16 14.37 14.72
CA THR A 88 9.42 13.89 13.54
C THR A 88 7.98 14.41 13.49
N LYS A 89 7.61 15.30 14.41
CA LYS A 89 6.28 15.90 14.49
C LYS A 89 5.93 16.63 13.18
N GLY A 90 4.77 16.29 12.61
CA GLY A 90 4.27 16.92 11.39
C GLY A 90 4.63 16.21 10.08
N VAL A 91 5.51 15.19 10.13
CA VAL A 91 5.85 14.34 8.98
C VAL A 91 4.64 13.48 8.59
N ARG A 92 4.00 12.85 9.59
CA ARG A 92 2.72 12.15 9.46
C ARG A 92 1.74 12.74 10.46
N THR A 93 0.57 13.14 9.97
CA THR A 93 -0.42 13.85 10.81
C THR A 93 -1.78 13.18 10.81
N SER A 94 -1.88 11.93 10.35
CA SER A 94 -3.10 11.13 10.40
C SER A 94 -3.42 10.64 11.81
N SER A 95 -4.63 10.12 11.99
CA SER A 95 -4.93 9.16 13.04
C SER A 95 -4.98 7.75 12.45
N GLY A 96 -4.64 6.72 13.23
CA GLY A 96 -4.68 5.33 12.78
C GLY A 96 -4.89 4.32 13.89
N VAL A 97 -5.12 3.08 13.46
CA VAL A 97 -5.20 1.88 14.31
C VAL A 97 -4.74 0.67 13.49
N PHE A 98 -4.06 -0.26 14.14
CA PHE A 98 -3.78 -1.57 13.57
C PHE A 98 -4.94 -2.51 13.86
N LEU A 99 -5.39 -3.24 12.85
CA LEU A 99 -6.47 -4.21 12.96
C LEU A 99 -6.10 -5.48 12.20
N SER A 100 -5.98 -6.61 12.90
CA SER A 100 -5.78 -7.90 12.26
C SER A 100 -7.11 -8.47 11.73
N ALA A 101 -7.04 -9.42 10.81
CA ALA A 101 -8.23 -10.11 10.31
C ALA A 101 -8.95 -10.93 11.40
N SER A 102 -8.22 -11.41 12.42
CA SER A 102 -8.81 -12.16 13.54
C SER A 102 -9.58 -11.28 14.52
N GLU A 103 -9.25 -9.99 14.60
CA GLU A 103 -9.99 -9.00 15.38
C GLU A 103 -11.25 -8.46 14.67
N ASP A 104 -11.38 -8.67 13.36
CA ASP A 104 -12.55 -8.25 12.58
C ASP A 104 -13.65 -9.33 12.60
N VAL A 105 -14.61 -9.13 13.50
CA VAL A 105 -15.79 -10.01 13.66
C VAL A 105 -16.62 -10.14 12.36
N THR A 106 -16.54 -9.17 11.46
CA THR A 106 -17.30 -9.21 10.20
C THR A 106 -16.67 -10.13 9.15
N GLY A 107 -15.41 -10.52 9.32
CA GLY A 107 -14.64 -11.34 8.37
C GLY A 107 -14.28 -10.61 7.07
N VAL A 108 -14.56 -9.31 6.97
CA VAL A 108 -14.28 -8.51 5.77
C VAL A 108 -12.78 -8.41 5.52
N LEU A 109 -11.98 -8.17 6.56
CA LEU A 109 -10.53 -8.06 6.42
C LEU A 109 -9.91 -9.36 5.92
N ASP A 110 -10.39 -10.52 6.37
CA ASP A 110 -9.91 -11.83 5.90
C ASP A 110 -10.16 -12.01 4.39
N VAL A 111 -11.37 -11.67 3.93
CA VAL A 111 -11.71 -11.69 2.49
C VAL A 111 -10.81 -10.75 1.68
N ILE A 112 -10.51 -9.56 2.21
CA ILE A 112 -9.60 -8.61 1.55
C ILE A 112 -8.17 -9.16 1.53
N GLU A 113 -7.67 -9.77 2.62
CA GLU A 113 -6.35 -10.41 2.66
C GLU A 113 -6.23 -11.52 1.62
N GLU A 114 -7.24 -12.37 1.47
CA GLU A 114 -7.23 -13.39 0.43
C GLU A 114 -7.16 -12.79 -0.98
N LYS A 115 -7.89 -11.71 -1.24
CA LYS A 115 -7.84 -11.02 -2.53
C LYS A 115 -6.46 -10.41 -2.77
N ILE A 116 -5.85 -9.82 -1.75
CA ILE A 116 -4.49 -9.26 -1.82
C ILE A 116 -3.49 -10.39 -2.09
N ALA A 117 -3.59 -11.50 -1.37
CA ALA A 117 -2.72 -12.67 -1.55
C ALA A 117 -2.81 -13.24 -2.97
N ARG A 118 -4.02 -13.30 -3.55
CA ARG A 118 -4.20 -13.69 -4.96
C ARG A 118 -3.63 -12.65 -5.93
N ALA A 119 -3.78 -11.37 -5.65
CA ALA A 119 -3.28 -10.29 -6.52
C ALA A 119 -1.74 -10.20 -6.52
N THR A 120 -1.11 -10.43 -5.37
CA THR A 120 0.35 -10.36 -5.21
C THR A 120 1.03 -11.71 -5.44
N MET A 121 0.25 -12.80 -5.39
CA MET A 121 0.71 -14.18 -5.32
C MET A 121 1.53 -14.49 -4.07
N ILE A 122 1.50 -13.63 -3.04
CA ILE A 122 2.19 -13.83 -1.76
C ILE A 122 1.18 -14.32 -0.71
N PRO A 123 1.46 -15.38 0.07
CA PRO A 123 0.53 -15.88 1.09
C PRO A 123 0.13 -14.81 2.12
N LYS A 124 -1.10 -14.88 2.63
CA LYS A 124 -1.60 -13.94 3.65
C LYS A 124 -0.76 -13.91 4.93
N SER A 125 -0.06 -15.00 5.26
CA SER A 125 0.86 -15.12 6.41
C SER A 125 2.03 -14.11 6.35
N HIS A 126 2.33 -13.55 5.19
CA HIS A 126 3.36 -12.52 5.03
C HIS A 126 2.86 -11.10 5.31
N GLY A 127 1.55 -10.91 5.50
CA GLY A 127 0.95 -9.60 5.65
C GLY A 127 0.85 -9.15 7.10
N GLU A 128 1.37 -7.97 7.43
CA GLU A 128 1.15 -7.32 8.74
C GLU A 128 -0.32 -6.99 8.97
N ALA A 129 -0.76 -6.78 10.22
CA ALA A 129 -2.10 -6.24 10.50
C ALA A 129 -2.40 -4.97 9.67
N PHE A 130 -3.67 -4.76 9.29
CA PHE A 130 -4.02 -3.57 8.51
C PHE A 130 -3.80 -2.31 9.33
N ASN A 131 -3.05 -1.35 8.80
CA ASN A 131 -2.98 -0.01 9.36
C ASN A 131 -4.10 0.84 8.73
N ILE A 132 -5.20 1.01 9.46
CA ILE A 132 -6.36 1.78 9.03
C ILE A 132 -6.16 3.23 9.46
N LEU A 133 -6.21 4.14 8.50
CA LEU A 133 -5.81 5.53 8.66
C LEU A 133 -6.92 6.48 8.25
N ARG A 134 -7.01 7.59 8.98
CA ARG A 134 -7.90 8.72 8.71
C ARG A 134 -7.08 10.01 8.57
N TYR A 135 -7.31 10.75 7.49
CA TYR A 135 -6.75 12.07 7.26
C TYR A 135 -7.87 13.10 7.13
N GLU A 136 -7.87 14.07 8.03
CA GLU A 136 -8.72 15.26 8.01
C GLU A 136 -8.11 16.36 7.12
N ILE A 137 -8.85 17.45 6.90
CA ILE A 137 -8.39 18.59 6.11
C ILE A 137 -7.04 19.11 6.65
N GLY A 138 -6.08 19.29 5.75
CA GLY A 138 -4.71 19.70 6.01
C GLY A 138 -3.77 18.56 6.41
N GLN A 139 -4.29 17.40 6.81
CA GLN A 139 -3.45 16.26 7.21
C GLN A 139 -2.84 15.57 5.99
N LYS A 140 -1.62 15.06 6.19
CA LYS A 140 -0.78 14.48 5.15
C LYS A 140 0.18 13.42 5.70
N TYR A 141 0.93 12.80 4.80
CA TYR A 141 2.14 12.07 5.12
C TYR A 141 3.21 12.42 4.10
N ASP A 142 4.30 13.02 4.56
CA ASP A 142 5.46 13.35 3.73
C ASP A 142 6.03 12.10 3.05
N SER A 143 6.78 12.34 1.97
CA SER A 143 7.36 11.29 1.16
C SER A 143 8.25 10.37 2.01
N HIS A 144 8.07 9.06 1.89
CA HIS A 144 8.81 8.06 2.65
C HIS A 144 8.92 6.74 1.86
N TYR A 145 9.77 5.85 2.37
CA TYR A 145 9.83 4.47 1.92
C TYR A 145 9.13 3.57 2.94
N ASP A 146 8.42 2.55 2.44
CA ASP A 146 7.90 1.49 3.31
C ASP A 146 8.97 0.45 3.65
N ALA A 147 9.98 0.29 2.80
CA ALA A 147 11.14 -0.54 3.11
C ALA A 147 12.01 0.12 4.17
N PHE A 148 12.62 -0.68 5.03
CA PHE A 148 13.51 -0.22 6.08
C PHE A 148 14.95 -0.33 5.60
N ASN A 149 15.57 0.82 5.28
CA ASN A 149 16.98 0.89 4.93
C ASN A 149 17.86 0.43 6.11
N PRO A 150 18.66 -0.65 5.98
CA PRO A 150 19.48 -1.16 7.07
C PRO A 150 20.49 -0.14 7.63
N SER A 151 20.92 0.83 6.83
CA SER A 151 21.80 1.91 7.28
C SER A 151 21.11 2.90 8.23
N GLU A 152 19.78 3.01 8.18
CA GLU A 152 18.99 3.94 8.98
C GLU A 152 18.29 3.25 10.16
N TYR A 153 17.79 2.03 9.93
CA TYR A 153 16.97 1.27 10.86
C TYR A 153 17.68 0.05 11.47
N GLY A 154 18.92 -0.23 11.06
CA GLY A 154 19.63 -1.45 11.43
C GLY A 154 19.16 -2.68 10.66
N PRO A 155 19.84 -3.83 10.83
CA PRO A 155 19.50 -5.07 10.13
C PRO A 155 18.07 -5.51 10.48
N GLN A 156 17.32 -5.91 9.46
CA GLN A 156 15.94 -6.38 9.60
C GLN A 156 15.89 -7.88 9.35
N LYS A 157 15.08 -8.61 10.15
CA LYS A 157 14.83 -10.03 9.91
C LYS A 157 14.03 -10.30 8.63
N SER A 158 13.21 -9.32 8.24
CA SER A 158 12.25 -9.41 7.14
C SER A 158 11.99 -8.01 6.59
N GLN A 159 11.76 -7.89 5.27
CA GLN A 159 11.51 -6.64 4.58
C GLN A 159 10.12 -6.53 3.97
N ARG A 160 9.57 -5.31 3.98
CA ARG A 160 8.32 -4.98 3.30
C ARG A 160 8.59 -4.93 1.80
N VAL A 161 8.18 -5.97 1.09
CA VAL A 161 8.38 -6.11 -0.37
C VAL A 161 7.38 -5.29 -1.17
N ALA A 162 6.17 -5.17 -0.65
CA ALA A 162 5.06 -4.51 -1.32
C ALA A 162 4.07 -3.95 -0.30
N SER A 163 3.30 -2.96 -0.75
CA SER A 163 2.27 -2.29 0.04
C SER A 163 1.00 -2.24 -0.77
N PHE A 164 -0.10 -2.63 -0.15
CA PHE A 164 -1.43 -2.52 -0.72
C PHE A 164 -2.24 -1.47 0.05
N LEU A 165 -2.66 -0.42 -0.63
CA LEU A 165 -3.56 0.61 -0.11
C LEU A 165 -4.96 0.35 -0.62
N LEU A 166 -5.89 0.03 0.29
CA LEU A 166 -7.32 0.01 -0.01
C LEU A 166 -7.93 1.35 0.39
N TYR A 167 -8.41 2.12 -0.58
CA TYR A 167 -9.10 3.38 -0.32
C TYR A 167 -10.52 3.09 0.20
N LEU A 168 -10.82 3.57 1.40
CA LEU A 168 -12.09 3.28 2.09
C LEU A 168 -13.11 4.41 1.93
N SER A 169 -12.68 5.58 1.44
CA SER A 169 -13.54 6.72 1.13
C SER A 169 -13.14 7.39 -0.18
N ASP A 170 -14.10 8.03 -0.83
CA ASP A 170 -13.81 9.03 -1.85
C ASP A 170 -13.26 10.30 -1.18
N VAL A 171 -12.27 10.92 -1.82
CA VAL A 171 -11.75 12.22 -1.40
C VAL A 171 -12.10 13.26 -2.44
N GLU A 172 -12.75 14.34 -2.03
CA GLU A 172 -13.19 15.37 -2.95
C GLU A 172 -12.00 16.06 -3.64
N VAL A 173 -11.06 16.59 -2.84
CA VAL A 173 -9.87 17.30 -3.33
C VAL A 173 -8.65 17.02 -2.44
N GLY A 174 -7.52 16.70 -3.07
CA GLY A 174 -6.27 16.32 -2.40
C GLY A 174 -6.28 14.88 -1.91
N GLY A 175 -5.43 14.57 -0.93
CA GLY A 175 -5.36 13.21 -0.36
C GLY A 175 -4.77 12.16 -1.31
N ASP A 176 -4.29 12.53 -2.49
CA ASP A 176 -3.68 11.62 -3.46
C ASP A 176 -2.52 10.83 -2.85
N THR A 177 -2.41 9.54 -3.17
CA THR A 177 -1.15 8.84 -3.00
C THR A 177 -0.25 9.22 -4.16
N MET A 178 0.92 9.77 -3.88
CA MET A 178 1.84 10.25 -4.91
C MET A 178 3.15 9.47 -4.94
N PHE A 179 3.75 9.40 -6.13
CA PHE A 179 5.09 8.86 -6.38
C PHE A 179 5.92 9.94 -7.08
N PRO A 180 6.69 10.76 -6.33
CA PRO A 180 7.42 11.89 -6.89
C PRO A 180 8.48 11.49 -7.92
N PHE A 181 9.05 10.28 -7.81
CA PHE A 181 10.13 9.79 -8.67
C PHE A 181 9.65 8.78 -9.71
N GLU A 182 8.38 8.88 -10.10
CA GLU A 182 7.83 8.03 -11.13
C GLU A 182 8.55 8.22 -12.49
N ASN A 183 8.74 7.13 -13.23
CA ASN A 183 9.43 7.05 -14.53
C ASN A 183 10.92 7.47 -14.56
N GLY A 184 11.55 7.78 -13.43
CA GLY A 184 12.99 8.09 -13.42
C GLY A 184 13.55 8.42 -12.04
N MET A 185 14.87 8.29 -11.91
CA MET A 185 15.60 8.60 -10.68
C MET A 185 16.13 10.05 -10.65
N ASN A 186 15.68 10.92 -11.55
CA ASN A 186 16.14 12.32 -11.62
C ASN A 186 15.46 13.12 -10.51
N VAL A 187 15.89 12.86 -9.28
CA VAL A 187 15.52 13.59 -8.08
C VAL A 187 16.17 14.97 -8.18
N PRO A 188 15.41 16.08 -8.09
CA PRO A 188 16.01 17.38 -7.86
C PRO A 188 16.89 17.31 -6.61
N GLU A 189 18.15 17.77 -6.66
CA GLU A 189 19.08 17.70 -5.51
C GLU A 189 18.47 18.27 -4.20
N ASN A 190 17.49 19.16 -4.34
CA ASN A 190 16.77 19.82 -3.25
C ASN A 190 15.28 19.46 -3.19
N TYR A 191 14.88 18.23 -3.53
CA TYR A 191 13.49 17.80 -3.41
C TYR A 191 12.97 17.96 -1.97
N ASP A 192 11.90 18.74 -1.80
CA ASP A 192 11.19 18.84 -0.53
C ASP A 192 10.21 17.67 -0.42
N PHE A 193 10.42 16.79 0.57
CA PHE A 193 9.62 15.60 0.82
C PHE A 193 8.12 15.90 1.07
N LYS A 194 7.76 17.17 1.31
CA LYS A 194 6.40 17.66 1.49
C LYS A 194 5.67 17.95 0.17
N GLU A 195 6.39 18.10 -0.93
CA GLU A 195 5.80 18.45 -2.23
C GLU A 195 4.92 17.34 -2.77
N CYS A 196 3.71 17.69 -3.21
CA CYS A 196 2.78 16.75 -3.84
C CYS A 196 2.98 16.76 -5.37
N ILE A 197 3.90 15.94 -5.91
CA ILE A 197 4.28 15.90 -7.33
C ILE A 197 4.39 14.47 -7.89
N GLY A 198 4.72 14.34 -9.19
CA GLY A 198 4.88 13.05 -9.87
C GLY A 198 3.54 12.37 -10.19
N LEU A 199 3.55 11.03 -10.26
CA LEU A 199 2.34 10.25 -10.43
C LEU A 199 1.44 10.42 -9.20
N LYS A 200 0.15 10.69 -9.42
CA LYS A 200 -0.85 10.84 -8.35
C LYS A 200 -2.01 9.89 -8.56
N VAL A 201 -2.36 9.15 -7.51
CA VAL A 201 -3.49 8.23 -7.48
C VAL A 201 -4.54 8.80 -6.55
N LYS A 202 -5.65 9.24 -7.14
CA LYS A 202 -6.77 9.82 -6.40
C LYS A 202 -7.50 8.73 -5.59
N PRO A 203 -7.77 8.94 -4.29
CA PRO A 203 -8.52 7.98 -3.49
C PRO A 203 -9.96 7.91 -3.98
N ARG A 204 -10.40 6.69 -4.33
CA ARG A 204 -11.78 6.38 -4.70
C ARG A 204 -12.24 5.20 -3.87
N GLN A 205 -13.40 5.30 -3.25
CA GLN A 205 -13.86 4.25 -2.33
C GLN A 205 -13.91 2.89 -3.03
N GLY A 206 -13.34 1.88 -2.38
CA GLY A 206 -13.29 0.50 -2.88
C GLY A 206 -12.12 0.23 -3.82
N ASP A 207 -11.43 1.24 -4.34
CA ASP A 207 -10.29 1.02 -5.23
C ASP A 207 -9.02 0.66 -4.44
N GLY A 208 -8.18 -0.20 -5.03
CA GLY A 208 -6.92 -0.64 -4.46
C GLY A 208 -5.71 -0.12 -5.25
N LEU A 209 -4.61 0.15 -4.55
CA LEU A 209 -3.31 0.47 -5.13
C LEU A 209 -2.25 -0.46 -4.53
N LEU A 210 -1.62 -1.27 -5.38
CA LEU A 210 -0.46 -2.07 -5.04
C LEU A 210 0.79 -1.41 -5.58
N PHE A 211 1.83 -1.26 -4.77
CA PHE A 211 3.14 -0.89 -5.25
C PHE A 211 4.23 -1.70 -4.55
N TYR A 212 5.36 -1.87 -5.22
CA TYR A 212 6.49 -2.64 -4.70
C TYR A 212 7.59 -1.71 -4.19
N SER A 213 8.03 -1.95 -2.95
CA SER A 213 9.12 -1.22 -2.31
C SER A 213 10.49 -1.75 -2.73
N LEU A 214 10.55 -3.00 -3.18
CA LEU A 214 11.78 -3.66 -3.61
C LEU A 214 11.73 -4.05 -5.08
N PHE A 215 12.90 -4.00 -5.70
CA PHE A 215 13.15 -4.67 -6.97
C PHE A 215 13.11 -6.20 -6.79
N PRO A 216 12.93 -6.96 -7.89
CA PRO A 216 12.97 -8.43 -7.86
C PRO A 216 14.24 -9.04 -7.26
N ASN A 217 15.35 -8.30 -7.24
CA ASN A 217 16.61 -8.71 -6.64
C ASN A 217 16.70 -8.41 -5.11
N GLY A 218 15.63 -7.92 -4.49
CA GLY A 218 15.56 -7.60 -3.06
C GLY A 218 16.14 -6.24 -2.67
N THR A 219 16.68 -5.46 -3.59
CA THR A 219 17.17 -4.10 -3.30
C THR A 219 16.03 -3.10 -3.28
N ILE A 220 16.13 -2.06 -2.44
CA ILE A 220 15.11 -1.00 -2.34
C ILE A 220 14.99 -0.29 -3.68
N ASP A 221 13.76 -0.14 -4.17
CA ASP A 221 13.47 0.64 -5.36
C ASP A 221 13.40 2.13 -4.98
N PRO A 222 14.37 2.97 -5.39
CA PRO A 222 14.36 4.39 -5.04
C PRO A 222 13.16 5.13 -5.64
N THR A 223 12.54 4.59 -6.69
CA THR A 223 11.33 5.18 -7.29
C THR A 223 10.07 4.87 -6.49
N SER A 224 10.13 3.96 -5.50
CA SER A 224 9.00 3.64 -4.61
C SER A 224 8.80 4.66 -3.49
N LEU A 225 9.58 5.75 -3.47
CA LEU A 225 9.31 6.88 -2.59
C LEU A 225 7.89 7.36 -2.87
N HIS A 226 7.08 7.46 -1.82
CA HIS A 226 5.69 7.84 -1.96
C HIS A 226 5.20 8.61 -0.75
N GLY A 227 4.09 9.34 -0.91
CA GLY A 227 3.48 10.10 0.18
C GLY A 227 1.98 10.23 0.02
N SER A 228 1.33 10.77 1.05
CA SER A 228 -0.08 11.16 1.00
C SER A 228 -0.16 12.67 0.93
N CYS A 229 -0.59 13.20 -0.21
CA CYS A 229 -0.83 14.63 -0.38
C CYS A 229 -1.82 15.16 0.68
N PRO A 230 -1.74 16.45 1.05
CA PRO A 230 -2.69 17.04 1.99
C PRO A 230 -4.13 16.89 1.49
N VAL A 231 -5.04 16.49 2.38
CA VAL A 231 -6.47 16.59 2.09
C VAL A 231 -6.86 18.06 2.12
N THR A 232 -7.49 18.57 1.08
CA THR A 232 -7.91 19.99 1.02
C THR A 232 -9.42 20.14 1.07
N ARG A 233 -10.18 19.08 0.71
CA ARG A 233 -11.62 19.00 0.91
C ARG A 233 -12.08 17.55 1.06
N GLY A 234 -13.01 17.32 1.98
CA GLY A 234 -13.48 15.99 2.36
C GLY A 234 -12.59 15.34 3.43
N GLU A 235 -12.56 14.01 3.44
CA GLU A 235 -11.83 13.19 4.41
C GLU A 235 -11.34 11.91 3.74
N LYS A 236 -10.10 11.51 4.03
CA LYS A 236 -9.51 10.28 3.49
C LYS A 236 -9.49 9.19 4.54
N TRP A 237 -10.06 8.04 4.18
CA TRP A 237 -9.84 6.77 4.86
C TRP A 237 -9.09 5.80 3.96
N VAL A 238 -8.09 5.13 4.51
CA VAL A 238 -7.29 4.14 3.77
C VAL A 238 -6.85 3.02 4.71
N ALA A 239 -6.97 1.76 4.27
CA ALA A 239 -6.37 0.62 4.95
C ALA A 239 -5.09 0.21 4.22
N THR A 240 -3.96 0.22 4.94
CA THR A 240 -2.66 -0.17 4.41
C THR A 240 -2.34 -1.59 4.86
N LYS A 241 -2.02 -2.47 3.91
CA LYS A 241 -1.48 -3.81 4.17
C LYS A 241 -0.03 -3.83 3.70
N TRP A 242 0.90 -3.91 4.64
CA TRP A 242 2.31 -4.14 4.33
C TRP A 242 2.56 -5.64 4.20
N ILE A 243 3.25 -6.03 3.13
CA ILE A 243 3.52 -7.43 2.78
C ILE A 243 5.03 -7.66 2.87
N ARG A 244 5.41 -8.68 3.61
CA ARG A 244 6.80 -9.01 3.93
C ARG A 244 7.37 -10.13 3.05
N ASP A 245 8.68 -10.21 2.92
CA ASP A 245 9.36 -11.31 2.20
C ASP A 245 9.38 -12.62 3.00
N GLN A 246 9.22 -12.54 4.31
CA GLN A 246 9.09 -13.68 5.22
C GLN A 246 7.70 -13.69 5.89
N GLU A 247 7.25 -14.87 6.29
CA GLU A 247 6.05 -15.02 7.11
C GLU A 247 6.16 -14.21 8.41
N GLN A 248 5.05 -13.61 8.82
CA GLN A 248 4.93 -12.99 10.14
C GLN A 248 4.76 -14.13 11.16
N SER A 249 5.58 -14.11 12.20
CA SER A 249 5.41 -15.02 13.33
C SER A 249 4.49 -14.36 14.36
N ASP A 250 3.60 -15.12 14.99
CA ASP A 250 2.72 -14.64 16.07
C ASP A 250 3.48 -14.04 17.27
N ALA A 251 4.81 -14.13 17.28
CA ALA A 251 5.69 -13.56 18.31
C ALA A 251 6.12 -12.11 18.05
N ASP A 252 5.74 -11.52 16.91
CA ASP A 252 6.10 -10.15 16.51
C ASP A 252 4.93 -9.15 16.62
N GLU A 253 3.75 -9.57 17.12
CA GLU A 253 2.62 -8.71 17.55
C GLU A 253 2.75 -8.25 19.02
#